data_AF-A0A967W2L2-F1
#
_entry.id   AF-A0A967W2L2-F1
#
_cell.length_a   1.000
_cell.length_b   1.000
_cell.length_c   1.000
_cell.angle_alpha   90.00
_cell.angle_beta   90.00
_cell.angle_gamma   90.00
#
_symmetry.space_group_name_H-M   'P 1'
#
loop_
_entity.id
_entity.type
_entity.pdbx_description
1 polymer ?
#
loop_
_entity_poly.entity_id
_entity_poly.type
_entity_poly.pdbx_seq_one_letter_code
_entity_poly.pdbx_strand_id
1 'polypeptide(L)' 'TALLTEMLKQRRYSLFYEGYRWIDVRRYNLLNTLPLDRPTDHIWKEFPLPFSEN' A
#
# COMPACT_ATOMS: atom_id res chain seq x y z
N THR A 1 -10.65 6.36 -15.07
CA THR A 1 -9.51 6.28 -14.14
C THR A 1 -9.20 7.58 -13.39
N ALA A 2 -9.75 8.75 -13.75
CA ALA A 2 -9.56 9.99 -12.97
C ALA A 2 -10.24 10.00 -11.59
N LEU A 3 -11.49 9.51 -11.50
CA LEU A 3 -12.25 9.50 -10.24
C LEU A 3 -11.59 8.66 -9.14
N LEU A 4 -11.12 7.45 -9.48
CA LEU A 4 -10.44 6.57 -8.52
C LEU A 4 -9.16 7.21 -7.98
N THR A 5 -8.36 7.84 -8.85
CA THR A 5 -7.13 8.54 -8.45
C THR A 5 -7.43 9.67 -7.47
N GLU A 6 -8.45 10.48 -7.72
CA GLU A 6 -8.86 11.53 -6.79
C GLU A 6 -9.40 10.95 -5.49
N MET A 7 -10.23 9.90 -5.52
CA MET A 7 -10.71 9.24 -4.30
C MET A 7 -9.55 8.69 -3.44
N LEU A 8 -8.57 8.02 -4.05
CA LEU A 8 -7.39 7.49 -3.34
C LEU A 8 -6.53 8.63 -2.77
N LYS A 9 -6.40 9.74 -3.50
CA LYS A 9 -5.69 10.94 -3.04
C LYS A 9 -6.39 11.55 -1.82
N GLN A 10 -7.70 11.78 -1.88
CA GLN A 10 -8.45 12.35 -0.76
C GLN A 10 -8.38 11.44 0.47
N ARG A 11 -8.64 10.13 0.31
CA ARG A 11 -8.57 9.15 1.40
C ARG A 11 -7.20 9.11 2.08
N ARG A 12 -6.12 9.19 1.30
CA ARG A 12 -4.75 9.23 1.85
C ARG A 12 -4.52 10.41 2.79
N TYR A 13 -5.07 11.58 2.45
CA TYR A 13 -4.94 12.78 3.30
C TYR A 13 -5.91 12.76 4.49
N SER A 14 -7.14 12.25 4.31
CA SER A 14 -8.10 12.09 5.42
C SER A 14 -7.62 11.09 6.47
N LEU A 15 -6.86 10.08 6.07
CA LEU A 15 -6.32 9.01 6.94
C LEU A 15 -4.79 9.12 7.07
N PHE A 16 -4.27 10.35 7.09
CA PHE A 16 -2.83 10.57 7.21
C PHE A 16 -2.31 10.01 8.54
N TYR A 17 -1.16 9.33 8.50
CA TYR A 17 -0.57 8.56 9.61
C TYR A 17 -1.34 7.32 10.11
N GLU A 18 -2.47 6.96 9.50
CA GLU A 18 -3.26 5.77 9.88
C GLU A 18 -2.82 4.48 9.14
N GLY A 19 -1.76 4.53 8.34
CA GLY A 19 -1.21 3.35 7.66
C GLY A 19 -2.03 2.79 6.48
N TYR A 20 -3.14 3.45 6.09
CA TYR A 20 -4.06 2.92 5.06
C TYR A 20 -3.49 2.86 3.65
N ARG A 21 -2.47 3.66 3.33
CA ARG A 21 -1.94 3.79 1.96
C ARG A 21 -1.60 2.44 1.34
N TRP A 22 -0.93 1.54 2.07
CA TRP A 22 -0.53 0.22 1.58
C TRP A 22 -1.73 -0.66 1.22
N ILE A 23 -2.73 -0.70 2.11
CA ILE A 23 -3.96 -1.48 1.93
C ILE A 23 -4.75 -0.97 0.73
N ASP A 24 -4.89 0.36 0.61
CA ASP A 24 -5.62 1.00 -0.47
C ASP A 24 -5.00 0.69 -1.83
N VAL A 25 -3.69 0.91 -2.01
CA VAL A 25 -3.05 0.61 -3.31
C VAL A 25 -3.01 -0.88 -3.61
N ARG A 26 -2.96 -1.75 -2.59
CA ARG A 26 -3.01 -3.21 -2.77
C ARG A 26 -4.34 -3.67 -3.37
N ARG A 27 -5.47 -3.13 -2.90
CA ARG A 27 -6.81 -3.49 -3.40
C ARG A 27 -6.99 -3.20 -4.90
N TYR A 28 -6.25 -2.23 -5.41
CA TYR A 28 -6.30 -1.82 -6.82
C TYR A 28 -5.10 -2.30 -7.64
N ASN A 29 -4.27 -3.21 -7.12
CA ASN A 29 -3.05 -3.70 -7.77
C ASN A 29 -2.03 -2.59 -8.14
N LEU A 30 -1.95 -1.55 -7.32
CA LEU A 30 -1.08 -0.38 -7.50
C LEU A 30 0.13 -0.38 -6.55
N LEU A 31 0.53 -1.53 -6.01
CA LEU A 31 1.65 -1.62 -5.05
C LEU A 31 2.96 -1.06 -5.62
N ASN A 32 3.21 -1.24 -6.92
CA ASN A 32 4.38 -0.72 -7.64
C ASN A 32 4.47 0.82 -7.70
N THR A 33 3.43 1.53 -7.26
CA THR A 33 3.42 3.00 -7.17
C THR A 33 3.97 3.52 -5.84
N LEU A 34 4.23 2.65 -4.87
CA LEU A 34 4.83 3.05 -3.60
C LEU A 34 6.32 3.36 -3.81
N PRO A 35 6.85 4.41 -3.15
CA PRO A 35 8.26 4.72 -3.22
C PRO A 35 9.07 3.65 -2.52
N LEU A 36 10.20 3.28 -3.12
CA LEU A 36 11.25 2.49 -2.49
C LEU A 36 12.36 3.44 -2.04
N ASP A 37 12.89 3.24 -0.83
CA ASP A 37 14.02 4.03 -0.32
C ASP A 37 15.33 3.57 -0.98
N ARG A 38 15.49 2.26 -1.17
CA ARG A 38 16.66 1.64 -1.83
C ARG A 38 16.24 0.65 -2.91
N PRO A 39 17.06 0.44 -3.96
CA PRO A 39 16.75 -0.55 -5.02
C PRO A 39 16.62 -2.00 -4.52
N THR A 40 17.20 -2.31 -3.35
CA THR A 40 17.15 -3.64 -2.72
C THR A 40 15.93 -3.86 -1.84
N ASP A 41 15.13 -2.82 -1.59
CA ASP A 41 13.96 -2.92 -0.74
C ASP A 41 12.78 -3.55 -1.48
N HIS A 42 11.86 -4.15 -0.73
CA HIS A 42 10.75 -4.93 -1.28
C HIS A 42 9.40 -4.33 -0.86
N ILE A 43 8.46 -4.31 -1.81
CA ILE A 43 7.06 -3.97 -1.56
C ILE A 43 6.30 -5.28 -1.33
N TRP A 44 6.03 -5.59 -0.07
CA TRP A 44 5.34 -6.82 0.32
C TRP A 44 3.85 -6.76 -0.06
N LYS A 45 3.32 -7.86 -0.62
CA LYS A 45 1.88 -7.99 -0.90
C LYS A 45 1.09 -8.37 0.34
N GLU A 46 1.71 -9.09 1.27
CA GLU A 46 1.10 -9.58 2.50
C GLU A 46 2.18 -9.77 3.57
N PHE A 47 1.73 -9.91 4.82
CA PHE A 47 2.62 -10.29 5.90
C PHE A 47 2.92 -11.79 5.81
N PRO A 48 4.15 -12.22 6.09
CA PRO A 48 4.47 -13.64 6.19
C PRO A 48 3.73 -14.27 7.36
N LEU A 49 3.39 -15.55 7.23
CA LEU A 49 2.87 -16.35 8.34
C LEU A 49 3.99 -16.55 9.39
N PRO A 50 3.67 -16.50 10.70
CA PRO A 50 4.62 -16.86 11.73
C PRO A 50 5.10 -18.30 11.58
N PHE A 51 6.40 -18.54 11.75
CA PHE A 51 6.99 -19.88 11.59
C PHE A 51 6.37 -20.94 12.54
N SER A 52 5.91 -20.51 13.70
CA SER A 52 5.27 -21.36 14.72
C SER A 52 3.84 -21.79 14.38
N GLU A 53 3.20 -21.20 13.36
CA GLU A 53 1.80 -21.44 12.97
C GLU A 53 1.69 -22.25 11.66
N ASN A 54 2.74 -23.01 11.31
CA ASN A 54 2.83 -23.77 10.07
C ASN A 54 2.15 -25.15 10.13
#